data_AF-A0AAT9HGW0-F1
#
_entry.id   AF-A0AAT9HGW0-F1
#
_cell.length_a   1.000
_cell.length_b   1.000
_cell.length_c   1.000
_cell.angle_alpha   90.00
_cell.angle_beta   90.00
_cell.angle_gamma   90.00
#
_symmetry.space_group_name_H-M   'P 1'
#
loop_
_entity.id
_entity.type
_entity.pdbx_description
1 polymer ?
#
loop_
_entity_poly.entity_id
_entity_poly.type
_entity_poly.pdbx_seq_one_letter_code
_entity_poly.pdbx_strand_id
1 'polypeptide(L)'
;MAAPVVRSAAPSAPVTRLGVEVADDRRPGALVVGVHMPGPGFSAGLVRGDVLLAFGATRVGSAADLARAVARSRPGDEVRLTVRHRGGGYQQLTAVPGIVT
;
A
#
# COMPACT_ATOMS: atom_id res chain seq x y z
N MET A 1 -16.40 -10.38 42.21
CA MET A 1 -16.70 -11.13 40.97
C MET A 1 -16.16 -10.29 39.82
N ALA A 2 -15.16 -10.81 39.10
CA ALA A 2 -14.41 -10.10 38.08
C ALA A 2 -15.16 -10.05 36.73
N ALA A 3 -15.04 -8.95 36.02
CA ALA A 3 -15.03 -8.93 34.56
C ALA A 3 -14.19 -7.73 34.10
N PRO A 4 -13.05 -7.96 33.42
CA PRO A 4 -12.18 -6.90 32.95
C PRO A 4 -12.68 -6.28 31.64
N VAL A 5 -12.15 -5.08 31.42
CA VAL A 5 -12.15 -4.25 30.21
C VAL A 5 -12.09 -5.02 28.88
N VAL A 6 -12.95 -4.64 27.93
CA VAL A 6 -12.55 -4.56 26.51
C VAL A 6 -13.11 -3.29 25.90
N ARG A 7 -12.19 -2.42 25.49
CA ARG A 7 -12.50 -1.21 24.73
C ARG A 7 -13.01 -1.66 23.36
N SER A 8 -14.31 -1.56 23.13
CA SER A 8 -14.86 -1.65 21.78
C SER A 8 -14.35 -0.44 21.01
N ALA A 9 -13.35 -0.66 20.16
CA ALA A 9 -12.76 0.36 19.31
C ALA A 9 -13.80 0.81 18.27
N ALA A 10 -14.40 1.98 18.51
CA ALA A 10 -15.20 2.70 17.52
C ALA A 10 -14.29 3.45 16.53
N PRO A 11 -14.88 3.97 15.44
CA PRO A 11 -14.77 3.47 14.09
C PRO A 11 -13.41 3.83 13.44
N SER A 12 -12.84 2.89 12.69
CA SER A 12 -11.72 3.23 11.81
C SER A 12 -12.26 4.16 10.74
N ALA A 13 -11.95 5.46 10.81
CA ALA A 13 -12.25 6.41 9.74
C ALA A 13 -11.82 5.80 8.39
N PRO A 14 -12.56 6.04 7.28
CA PRO A 14 -12.23 5.49 5.98
C PRO A 14 -10.90 6.11 5.52
N VAL A 15 -9.80 5.47 5.89
CA VAL A 15 -8.49 5.78 5.37
C VAL A 15 -8.38 5.08 4.02
N THR A 16 -8.01 5.83 2.99
CA THR A 16 -7.67 5.25 1.69
C THR A 16 -6.54 4.26 1.88
N ARG A 17 -6.74 2.99 1.54
CA ARG A 17 -5.71 1.95 1.62
C ARG A 17 -5.52 1.32 0.26
N LEU A 18 -4.28 0.95 -0.06
CA LEU A 18 -4.05 0.09 -1.23
C LEU A 18 -4.34 -1.39 -0.94
N GLY A 19 -4.62 -1.78 0.30
CA GLY A 19 -4.73 -3.21 0.65
C GLY A 19 -3.41 -3.94 0.40
N VAL A 20 -2.28 -3.28 0.66
CA VAL A 20 -0.94 -3.88 0.59
C VAL A 20 -0.21 -3.63 1.89
N GLU A 21 0.54 -4.64 2.31
CA GLU A 21 1.48 -4.53 3.40
C GLU A 21 2.85 -4.24 2.82
N VAL A 22 3.46 -3.17 3.31
CA VAL A 22 4.79 -2.72 2.88
C VAL A 22 5.73 -2.62 4.06
N ALA A 23 6.98 -2.97 3.83
CA ALA A 23 8.08 -2.85 4.77
C ALA A 23 9.21 -2.03 4.16
N ASP A 24 10.01 -1.41 5.01
CA ASP A 24 11.26 -0.78 4.60
C ASP A 24 12.31 -1.87 4.29
N ASP A 25 12.93 -1.78 3.11
CA ASP A 25 14.03 -2.65 2.72
C ASP A 25 15.38 -1.94 2.91
N ARG A 26 16.49 -2.68 2.84
CA ARG A 26 17.84 -2.08 2.83
C ARG A 26 18.10 -1.21 1.60
N ARG A 27 17.25 -1.33 0.57
CA ARG A 27 17.30 -0.54 -0.66
C ARG A 27 16.22 0.53 -0.64
N PRO A 28 16.44 1.69 -1.29
CA PRO A 28 15.42 2.72 -1.40
C PRO A 28 14.16 2.15 -2.07
N GLY A 29 13.01 2.33 -1.43
CA GLY A 29 11.72 1.85 -1.88
C GLY A 29 10.89 1.20 -0.78
N ALA A 30 9.62 0.97 -1.07
CA ALA A 30 8.70 0.25 -0.21
C ALA A 30 8.59 -1.20 -0.68
N LEU A 31 9.13 -2.16 0.07
CA LEU A 31 9.02 -3.58 -0.25
C LEU A 31 7.61 -4.06 0.09
N VAL A 32 6.90 -4.58 -0.90
CA VAL A 32 5.60 -5.23 -0.75
C VAL A 32 5.82 -6.59 -0.08
N VAL A 33 5.42 -6.71 1.18
CA VAL A 33 5.52 -7.93 1.97
C VAL A 33 4.21 -8.71 2.01
N GLY A 34 3.11 -8.09 1.61
CA GLY A 34 1.79 -8.72 1.55
C GLY A 34 0.85 -7.93 0.65
N VAL A 35 -0.11 -8.63 0.04
CA VAL A 35 -1.17 -8.03 -0.77
C VAL A 35 -2.48 -8.67 -0.33
N HIS A 36 -3.46 -7.84 0.03
CA HIS A 36 -4.77 -8.27 0.48
C HIS A 36 -5.70 -8.49 -0.71
N MET A 37 -6.43 -9.61 -0.68
CA MET A 37 -7.42 -9.98 -1.70
C MET A 37 -8.79 -10.19 -1.04
N PRO A 38 -9.87 -9.59 -1.57
CA PRO A 38 -9.88 -8.60 -2.65
C PRO A 38 -9.35 -7.23 -2.19
N GLY A 39 -8.64 -6.52 -3.07
CA GLY A 39 -8.07 -5.22 -2.73
C GLY A 39 -7.50 -4.45 -3.92
N PRO A 40 -7.42 -3.12 -3.83
CA PRO A 40 -6.98 -2.26 -4.93
C PRO A 40 -5.53 -2.53 -5.37
N GLY A 41 -4.65 -2.93 -4.46
CA GLY A 41 -3.29 -3.34 -4.78
C GLY A 41 -3.22 -4.67 -5.52
N PHE A 42 -4.13 -5.60 -5.22
CA PHE A 42 -4.26 -6.84 -5.98
C PHE A 42 -4.80 -6.56 -7.39
N SER A 43 -5.84 -5.74 -7.52
CA SER A 43 -6.37 -5.31 -8.82
C SER A 43 -5.34 -4.57 -9.67
N ALA A 44 -4.39 -3.87 -9.03
CA ALA A 44 -3.25 -3.24 -9.70
C ALA A 44 -2.19 -4.23 -10.21
N GLY A 45 -2.26 -5.49 -9.80
CA GLY A 45 -1.26 -6.51 -10.12
C GLY A 45 -0.01 -6.44 -9.25
N LEU A 46 -0.06 -5.80 -8.07
CA LEU A 46 1.04 -5.86 -7.13
C LEU A 46 1.19 -7.27 -6.58
N VAL A 47 2.43 -7.72 -6.45
CA VAL A 47 2.76 -9.01 -5.85
C VAL A 47 3.77 -8.86 -4.72
N ARG A 48 3.71 -9.79 -3.78
CA ARG A 48 4.68 -9.88 -2.68
C ARG A 48 6.09 -10.05 -3.24
N GLY A 49 7.01 -9.24 -2.76
CA GLY A 49 8.40 -9.19 -3.21
C GLY A 49 8.72 -8.05 -4.17
N ASP A 50 7.73 -7.26 -4.57
CA ASP A 50 7.93 -6.07 -5.37
C ASP A 50 8.43 -4.91 -4.52
N VAL A 51 9.32 -4.11 -5.08
CA VAL A 51 9.81 -2.89 -4.43
C VAL A 51 9.19 -1.69 -5.14
N LEU A 52 8.31 -0.97 -4.46
CA LEU A 52 7.74 0.27 -4.97
C LEU A 52 8.77 1.40 -4.87
N LEU A 53 9.08 2.03 -6.00
CA LEU A 53 10.07 3.09 -6.11
C LEU A 53 9.43 4.46 -6.36
N ALA A 54 8.24 4.47 -6.96
CA ALA A 54 7.46 5.69 -7.16
C ALA A 54 5.96 5.41 -7.13
N PHE A 55 5.22 6.40 -6.64
CA PHE A 55 3.77 6.43 -6.57
C PHE A 55 3.29 7.70 -7.28
N GLY A 56 2.81 7.52 -8.51
CA GLY A 56 2.46 8.61 -9.42
C GLY A 56 3.67 9.48 -9.74
N ALA A 57 3.58 10.76 -9.39
CA ALA A 57 4.67 11.73 -9.49
C ALA A 57 5.59 11.75 -8.25
N THR A 58 5.25 11.02 -7.19
CA THR A 58 6.00 11.04 -5.92
C THR A 58 7.03 9.91 -5.90
N ARG A 59 8.30 10.23 -5.65
CA ARG A 59 9.34 9.20 -5.41
C ARG A 59 9.19 8.62 -4.01
N VAL A 60 9.10 7.30 -3.95
CA VAL A 60 8.93 6.55 -2.71
C VAL A 60 10.28 5.96 -2.34
N GLY A 61 10.87 6.46 -1.26
CA GLY A 61 12.11 5.94 -0.70
C GLY A 61 11.92 4.96 0.45
N SER A 62 10.72 4.91 1.04
CA SER A 62 10.39 4.15 2.25
C SER A 62 8.93 3.73 2.26
N ALA A 63 8.59 2.72 3.06
CA ALA A 63 7.20 2.30 3.27
C ALA A 63 6.34 3.42 3.87
N ALA A 64 6.92 4.23 4.77
CA ALA A 64 6.24 5.40 5.34
C ALA A 64 5.93 6.48 4.30
N ASP A 65 6.83 6.73 3.34
CA ASP A 65 6.59 7.69 2.27
C ASP A 65 5.47 7.22 1.34
N LEU A 66 5.44 5.93 1.01
CA LEU A 66 4.33 5.34 0.27
C LEU A 66 3.00 5.55 0.99
N ALA A 67 2.93 5.19 2.27
CA ALA A 67 1.70 5.33 3.05
C ALA A 67 1.19 6.78 3.04
N ARG A 68 2.10 7.76 3.13
CA ARG A 68 1.76 9.19 3.03
C ARG A 68 1.33 9.59 1.61
N ALA A 69 1.97 9.08 0.57
CA ALA A 69 1.59 9.35 -0.81
C ALA A 69 0.18 8.79 -1.12
N VAL A 70 -0.10 7.57 -0.67
CA VAL A 70 -1.41 6.92 -0.79
C VAL A 70 -2.49 7.68 -0.03
N ALA A 71 -2.20 8.11 1.20
CA ALA A 71 -3.13 8.90 2.01
C ALA A 71 -3.41 10.29 1.42
N ARG A 72 -2.46 10.85 0.64
CA ARG A 72 -2.65 12.12 -0.10
C ARG A 72 -3.39 11.93 -1.42
N SER A 73 -3.36 10.73 -1.99
CA SER A 73 -4.09 10.43 -3.23
C SER A 73 -5.57 10.21 -2.97
N ARG A 74 -6.37 10.59 -3.97
CA ARG A 74 -7.82 10.44 -3.92
C ARG A 74 -8.19 8.97 -4.11
N PRO A 75 -9.07 8.41 -3.27
CA PRO A 75 -9.63 7.09 -3.54
C PRO A 75 -10.42 7.16 -4.86
N GLY A 76 -10.25 6.15 -5.72
CA GLY A 76 -10.85 6.08 -7.05
C GLY A 76 -9.99 6.65 -8.18
N ASP A 77 -8.87 7.32 -7.87
CA ASP A 77 -7.98 7.91 -8.89
C ASP A 77 -6.94 6.88 -9.39
N GLU A 78 -6.76 6.77 -10.70
CA GLU A 78 -5.75 5.86 -11.26
C GLU A 78 -4.33 6.42 -11.06
N VAL A 79 -3.57 5.81 -10.14
CA VAL A 79 -2.20 6.21 -9.87
C VAL A 79 -1.22 5.22 -10.48
N ARG A 80 -0.26 5.75 -11.25
CA ARG A 80 0.81 4.96 -11.84
C ARG A 80 1.91 4.66 -10.83
N LEU A 81 2.09 3.39 -10.50
CA LEU A 81 3.12 2.87 -9.61
C LEU A 81 4.32 2.44 -10.44
N THR A 82 5.53 2.77 -9.99
CA THR A 82 6.75 2.16 -10.54
C THR A 82 7.29 1.17 -9.53
N VAL A 83 7.26 -0.11 -9.88
CA VAL A 83 7.75 -1.20 -9.05
C VAL A 83 8.97 -1.84 -9.67
N ARG A 84 9.82 -2.41 -8.84
CA ARG A 84 10.91 -3.28 -9.26
C ARG A 84 10.62 -4.68 -8.75
N HIS A 85 10.43 -5.61 -9.67
CA HIS A 85 10.27 -7.02 -9.33
C HIS A 85 11.58 -7.58 -8.78
N ARG A 86 11.48 -8.67 -8.02
CA ARG A 86 12.65 -9.38 -7.45
C ARG A 86 13.68 -9.77 -8.51
N GLY A 87 13.25 -10.02 -9.76
CA GLY A 87 14.11 -10.34 -10.90
C GLY A 87 14.92 -9.15 -11.46
N GLY A 88 14.75 -7.93 -10.91
CA GLY A 88 15.47 -6.72 -11.33
C GLY A 88 14.76 -5.91 -12.43
N GLY A 89 13.69 -6.45 -13.02
CA GLY A 89 12.86 -5.72 -13.98
C GLY A 89 12.05 -4.61 -13.30
N TYR A 90 12.01 -3.45 -13.95
CA TYR A 90 11.10 -2.36 -13.58
C TYR A 90 9.78 -2.54 -14.31
N GLN A 91 8.68 -2.48 -13.58
CA GLN A 91 7.35 -2.57 -14.14
C GLN A 91 6.54 -1.36 -13.66
N GLN A 92 5.74 -0.81 -14.56
CA GLN A 92 4.78 0.22 -14.19
C GLN A 92 3.41 -0.43 -14.10
N LEU A 93 2.79 -0.28 -12.94
CA LEU A 93 1.46 -0.78 -12.64
C LEU A 93 0.53 0.43 -12.46
N THR A 94 -0.74 0.27 -12.77
CA THR A 94 -1.74 1.29 -12.44
C THR A 94 -2.59 0.74 -11.31
N ALA A 95 -2.61 1.45 -10.19
CA ALA A 95 -3.43 1.10 -9.04
C ALA A 95 -4.48 2.17 -8.83
N VAL A 96 -5.71 1.74 -8.57
CA VAL A 96 -6.78 2.63 -8.13
C VAL A 96 -6.87 2.51 -6.61
N PRO A 97 -6.39 3.47 -5.81
CA PRO A 97 -6.54 3.43 -4.36
C PRO A 97 -8.03 3.37 -4.05
N GLY A 98 -8.46 2.41 -3.25
CA GLY A 98 -9.87 2.16 -2.96
C GLY A 98 -10.15 2.15 -1.48
N ILE A 99 -11.42 2.23 -1.12
CA ILE A 99 -11.86 1.93 0.25
C ILE A 99 -11.99 0.40 0.30
N VAL A 100 -11.09 -0.26 1.01
CA VAL A 100 -11.26 -1.68 1.35
C VAL A 100 -12.16 -1.73 2.58
N THR A 101 -13.36 -2.29 2.41
CA THR A 101 -14.32 -2.56 3.49
C THR A 101 -14.09 -3.96 4.04
#